data_AF-A0A554MDY4-F1
#
_entry.id   AF-A0A554MDY4-F1
#
_cell.length_a   1.000
_cell.length_b   1.000
_cell.length_c   1.000
_cell.angle_alpha   90.00
_cell.angle_beta   90.00
_cell.angle_gamma   90.00
#
_symmetry.space_group_name_H-M   'P 1'
#
loop_
_entity.id
_entity.type
_entity.pdbx_description
1 polymer ?
#
loop_
_entity_poly.entity_id
_entity_poly.type
_entity_poly.pdbx_seq_one_letter_code
_entity_poly.pdbx_strand_id
1 'polypeptide(L)'
;MKAKKFSKPSKSKDYKSLVRNSHEHKLLALKVVKQVERVLPIFEKEYPKDKHPRKAIELLRAWAQGKMELGMPSVRKLSLDSHASARKSKSDFAKFIARSAGQAVAVWHVPNHVLGVQYYLGKLKIAEKIKK
;
A
#
# COMPACT_ATOMS: atom_id res chain seq x y z
N MET A 1 23.20 -6.24 49.89
CA MET A 1 22.77 -6.48 48.48
C MET A 1 22.42 -5.14 47.84
N LYS A 2 23.05 -4.74 46.72
CA LYS A 2 22.71 -3.48 46.04
C LYS A 2 21.45 -3.67 45.20
N ALA A 3 20.45 -2.82 45.39
CA ALA A 3 19.23 -2.82 44.58
C ALA A 3 19.56 -2.55 43.10
N LYS A 4 19.13 -3.44 42.20
CA LYS A 4 19.17 -3.19 40.76
C LYS A 4 18.30 -1.97 40.48
N LYS A 5 18.91 -0.87 40.04
CA LYS A 5 18.18 0.27 39.47
C LYS A 5 17.49 -0.22 38.20
N PHE A 6 16.17 -0.34 38.23
CA PHE A 6 15.39 -0.50 37.01
C PHE A 6 15.57 0.78 36.17
N SER A 7 16.18 0.65 34.99
CA SER A 7 16.24 1.75 34.04
C SER A 7 14.82 2.13 33.64
N LYS A 8 14.54 3.44 33.55
CA LYS A 8 13.26 3.95 33.05
C LYS A 8 12.92 3.26 31.72
N PRO A 9 11.67 2.80 31.50
CA PRO A 9 11.28 2.24 30.22
C PRO A 9 11.59 3.26 29.12
N SER A 10 12.18 2.81 28.01
CA SER A 10 12.48 3.69 26.87
C SER A 10 11.22 4.44 26.48
N LYS A 11 11.34 5.75 26.14
CA LYS A 11 10.23 6.63 25.71
C LYS A 11 9.16 5.82 25.00
N SER A 12 7.96 5.79 25.58
CA SER A 12 6.83 5.00 25.10
C SER A 12 6.69 5.14 23.59
N LYS A 13 6.74 4.02 22.86
CA LYS A 13 6.37 4.03 21.44
C LYS A 13 4.94 4.57 21.36
N ASP A 14 4.72 5.60 20.54
CA ASP A 14 3.39 6.15 20.24
C ASP A 14 2.42 4.98 20.00
N TYR A 15 1.28 4.93 20.71
CA TYR A 15 0.28 3.87 20.56
C TYR A 15 -0.10 3.66 19.08
N LYS A 16 -0.16 4.74 18.30
CA LYS A 16 -0.44 4.67 16.87
C LYS A 16 0.63 3.89 16.10
N SER A 17 1.89 3.96 16.53
CA SER A 17 3.00 3.20 15.93
C SER A 17 2.96 1.72 16.29
N LEU A 18 2.45 1.37 17.48
CA LEU A 18 2.25 -0.02 17.89
C LEU A 18 1.15 -0.69 17.08
N VAL A 19 0.00 0.00 16.93
CA VAL A 19 -1.11 -0.48 16.09
C VAL A 19 -0.68 -0.60 14.64
N ARG A 20 0.05 0.39 14.11
CA ARG A 20 0.55 0.38 12.72
C ARG A 20 1.41 -0.84 12.43
N ASN A 21 2.28 -1.20 13.37
CA ASN A 21 3.23 -2.30 13.21
C ASN A 21 2.72 -3.64 13.76
N SER A 22 1.43 -3.75 14.07
CA SER A 22 0.84 -5.01 14.52
C SER A 22 0.94 -6.09 13.44
N HIS A 23 0.92 -7.34 13.87
CA HIS A 23 0.97 -8.49 12.97
C HIS A 23 -0.23 -8.49 12.00
N GLU A 24 -1.42 -8.21 12.51
CA GLU A 24 -2.67 -8.16 11.74
C GLU A 24 -2.63 -7.07 10.68
N HIS A 25 -2.10 -5.89 11.02
CA HIS A 25 -1.97 -4.79 10.07
C HIS A 25 -0.99 -5.15 8.94
N LYS A 26 0.15 -5.76 9.27
CA LYS A 26 1.12 -6.24 8.27
C LYS A 26 0.55 -7.36 7.39
N LEU A 27 -0.18 -8.33 7.96
CA LEU A 27 -0.88 -9.37 7.20
C LEU A 27 -1.90 -8.77 6.23
N LEU A 28 -2.66 -7.78 6.68
CA LEU A 28 -3.64 -7.09 5.85
C LEU A 28 -2.97 -6.35 4.67
N ALA A 29 -1.84 -5.69 4.92
CA ALA A 29 -1.03 -5.06 3.89
C ALA A 29 -0.51 -6.08 2.87
N LEU A 30 0.03 -7.22 3.31
CA LEU A 30 0.50 -8.29 2.42
C LEU A 30 -0.62 -8.88 1.57
N LYS A 31 -1.83 -9.00 2.13
CA LYS A 31 -3.01 -9.46 1.38
C LYS A 31 -3.35 -8.52 0.23
N VAL A 32 -3.40 -7.21 0.45
CA VAL A 32 -3.69 -6.24 -0.63
C VAL A 32 -2.54 -6.13 -1.63
N VAL A 33 -1.28 -6.22 -1.18
CA VAL A 33 -0.10 -6.31 -2.06
C VAL A 33 -0.29 -7.45 -3.05
N LYS A 34 -0.56 -8.67 -2.56
CA LYS A 34 -0.74 -9.85 -3.42
C LYS A 34 -1.90 -9.68 -4.42
N GLN A 35 -2.97 -9.01 -4.03
CA GLN A 35 -4.11 -8.76 -4.92
C GLN A 35 -3.75 -7.76 -6.03
N VAL A 36 -3.10 -6.65 -5.70
CA VAL A 36 -2.74 -5.61 -6.69
C VAL A 36 -1.64 -6.11 -7.62
N GLU A 37 -0.66 -6.88 -7.13
CA GLU A 37 0.44 -7.41 -7.95
C GLU A 37 0.00 -8.34 -9.06
N ARG A 38 -1.12 -9.06 -8.87
CA ARG A 38 -1.68 -9.94 -9.91
C ARG A 38 -2.12 -9.18 -11.15
N VAL A 39 -2.58 -7.94 -10.98
CA VAL A 39 -3.12 -7.11 -12.07
C VAL A 39 -2.16 -6.02 -12.51
N LEU A 40 -1.14 -5.72 -11.70
CA LEU A 40 -0.13 -4.70 -12.00
C LEU A 40 0.56 -4.84 -13.37
N PRO A 41 0.88 -6.06 -13.88
CA PRO A 41 1.46 -6.21 -15.21
C PRO A 41 0.62 -5.62 -16.36
N ILE A 42 -0.71 -5.52 -16.19
CA ILE A 42 -1.60 -4.90 -17.18
C ILE A 42 -1.28 -3.41 -17.30
N PHE A 43 -1.15 -2.72 -16.16
CA PHE A 43 -0.75 -1.32 -16.13
C PHE A 43 0.66 -1.13 -16.71
N GLU A 44 1.60 -2.00 -16.34
CA GLU A 44 3.00 -1.90 -16.79
C GLU A 44 3.17 -2.13 -18.28
N LYS A 45 2.31 -2.95 -18.90
CA LYS A 45 2.29 -3.13 -20.35
C LYS A 45 1.86 -1.84 -21.07
N GLU A 46 0.86 -1.14 -20.53
CA GLU A 46 0.36 0.11 -21.12
C GLU A 46 1.27 1.31 -20.83
N TYR A 47 1.89 1.36 -19.65
CA TYR A 47 2.74 2.47 -19.18
C TYR A 47 4.10 1.98 -18.69
N PRO A 48 4.96 1.41 -19.56
CA PRO A 48 6.21 0.75 -19.15
C PRO A 48 7.21 1.70 -18.46
N LYS A 49 7.15 3.00 -18.78
CA LYS A 49 7.99 4.05 -18.19
C LYS A 49 7.46 4.57 -16.85
N ASP A 50 6.19 4.33 -16.53
CA ASP A 50 5.60 4.77 -15.26
C ASP A 50 5.78 3.69 -14.19
N LYS A 51 6.68 3.95 -13.24
CA LYS A 51 6.99 3.03 -12.14
C LYS A 51 6.28 3.36 -10.84
N HIS A 52 5.42 4.39 -10.79
CA HIS A 52 4.83 4.83 -9.52
C HIS A 52 3.96 3.74 -8.87
N PRO A 53 3.03 3.06 -9.58
CA PRO A 53 2.24 2.00 -8.97
C PRO A 53 3.07 0.82 -8.47
N ARG A 54 4.12 0.43 -9.22
CA ARG A 54 5.06 -0.62 -8.81
C ARG A 54 5.81 -0.26 -7.53
N LYS A 55 6.40 0.94 -7.48
CA LYS A 55 7.11 1.42 -6.29
C LYS A 55 6.22 1.46 -5.05
N ALA A 56 4.97 1.91 -5.19
CA ALA A 56 4.01 1.94 -4.08
C ALA A 56 3.79 0.54 -3.46
N ILE A 57 3.64 -0.47 -4.31
CA ILE A 57 3.41 -1.86 -3.88
C ILE A 57 4.68 -2.51 -3.31
N GLU A 58 5.83 -2.31 -3.93
CA GLU A 58 7.12 -2.85 -3.45
C GLU A 58 7.47 -2.34 -2.06
N LEU A 59 7.32 -1.03 -1.84
CA LEU A 59 7.67 -0.42 -0.55
C LEU A 59 6.68 -0.80 0.55
N LEU A 60 5.39 -0.91 0.23
CA LEU A 60 4.40 -1.45 1.17
C LEU A 60 4.74 -2.89 1.57
N ARG A 61 5.11 -3.73 0.59
CA ARG A 61 5.52 -5.12 0.83
C ARG A 61 6.77 -5.17 1.71
N ALA A 62 7.80 -4.38 1.39
CA ALA A 62 9.04 -4.36 2.14
C ALA A 62 8.79 -3.98 3.61
N TRP A 63 7.96 -2.97 3.87
CA TRP A 63 7.56 -2.61 5.23
C TRP A 63 6.77 -3.73 5.93
N ALA A 64 5.79 -4.32 5.26
CA ALA A 64 4.98 -5.38 5.85
C ALA A 64 5.79 -6.65 6.16
N GLN A 65 6.90 -6.88 5.45
CA GLN A 65 7.87 -7.94 5.72
C GLN A 65 8.94 -7.56 6.77
N GLY A 66 8.91 -6.33 7.30
CA GLY A 66 9.92 -5.84 8.24
C GLY A 66 11.29 -5.57 7.61
N LYS A 67 11.37 -5.47 6.28
CA LYS A 67 12.62 -5.19 5.56
C LYS A 67 13.00 -3.72 5.54
N MET A 68 12.04 -2.82 5.78
CA MET A 68 12.27 -1.38 5.90
C MET A 68 11.19 -0.71 6.74
N GLU A 69 11.48 0.50 7.19
CA GLU A 69 10.48 1.40 7.78
C GLU A 69 9.96 2.39 6.74
N LEU A 70 8.70 2.79 6.89
CA LEU A 70 8.06 3.82 6.07
C LEU A 70 7.69 5.02 6.95
N GLY A 71 7.60 6.19 6.32
CA GLY A 71 7.17 7.42 6.96
C GLY A 71 5.97 8.05 6.24
N MET A 72 5.18 8.84 6.97
CA MET A 72 3.99 9.49 6.42
C MET A 72 4.27 10.34 5.16
N PRO A 73 5.37 11.13 5.07
CA PRO A 73 5.68 11.87 3.85
C PRO A 73 5.89 10.94 2.64
N SER A 74 6.64 9.86 2.81
CA SER A 74 6.91 8.87 1.75
C SER A 74 5.64 8.15 1.32
N VAL A 75 4.81 7.70 2.26
CA VAL A 75 3.54 7.02 1.95
C VAL A 75 2.56 7.94 1.24
N ARG A 76 2.43 9.20 1.70
CA ARG A 76 1.59 10.20 1.03
C ARG A 76 2.07 10.43 -0.41
N LYS A 77 3.38 10.59 -0.62
CA LYS A 77 3.96 10.77 -1.95
C LYS A 77 3.67 9.57 -2.86
N LEU A 78 3.95 8.34 -2.42
CA LEU A 78 3.71 7.12 -3.19
C LEU A 78 2.23 6.95 -3.58
N SER A 79 1.33 7.27 -2.64
CA SER A 79 -0.11 7.22 -2.88
C SER A 79 -0.54 8.24 -3.94
N LEU A 80 -0.11 9.50 -3.78
CA LEU A 80 -0.43 10.60 -4.71
C LEU A 80 0.17 10.38 -6.09
N ASP A 81 1.40 9.88 -6.18
CA ASP A 81 2.08 9.55 -7.43
C ASP A 81 1.30 8.45 -8.19
N SER A 82 0.88 7.39 -7.48
CA SER A 82 0.04 6.34 -8.07
C SER A 82 -1.31 6.87 -8.56
N HIS A 83 -1.93 7.79 -7.82
CA HIS A 83 -3.15 8.46 -8.27
C HIS A 83 -2.92 9.41 -9.45
N ALA A 84 -1.72 10.01 -9.57
CA ALA A 84 -1.35 10.80 -10.73
C ALA A 84 -1.20 9.93 -11.99
N SER A 85 -0.58 8.75 -11.86
CA SER A 85 -0.55 7.74 -12.94
C SER A 85 -1.95 7.36 -13.39
N ALA A 86 -2.89 7.18 -12.44
CA ALA A 86 -4.28 6.92 -12.77
C ALA A 86 -4.92 8.06 -13.56
N ARG A 87 -4.73 9.33 -13.15
CA ARG A 87 -5.30 10.49 -13.86
C ARG A 87 -4.77 10.62 -15.30
N LYS A 88 -3.52 10.22 -15.54
CA LYS A 88 -2.89 10.23 -16.87
C LYS A 88 -3.28 9.04 -17.75
N SER A 89 -3.88 8.00 -17.15
CA SER A 89 -4.21 6.77 -17.85
C SER A 89 -5.44 6.93 -18.74
N LYS A 90 -5.35 6.45 -19.98
CA LYS A 90 -6.45 6.45 -20.96
C LYS A 90 -7.43 5.30 -20.72
N SER A 91 -6.93 4.09 -20.46
CA SER A 91 -7.76 2.92 -20.22
C SER A 91 -8.30 2.89 -18.79
N ASP A 92 -9.51 2.36 -18.63
CA ASP A 92 -10.11 2.19 -17.30
C ASP A 92 -9.38 1.12 -16.48
N PHE A 93 -8.81 0.11 -17.15
CA PHE A 93 -7.97 -0.90 -16.53
C PHE A 93 -6.78 -0.25 -15.82
N ALA A 94 -6.00 0.55 -16.55
CA ALA A 94 -4.84 1.24 -15.99
C ALA A 94 -5.24 2.24 -14.89
N LYS A 95 -6.35 2.98 -15.07
CA LYS A 95 -6.89 3.88 -14.03
C LYS A 95 -7.18 3.12 -12.74
N PHE A 96 -7.91 2.01 -12.81
CA PHE A 96 -8.32 1.26 -11.63
C PHE A 96 -7.12 0.59 -10.95
N ILE A 97 -6.19 0.00 -11.71
CA ILE A 97 -4.98 -0.62 -11.15
C ILE A 97 -4.11 0.41 -10.42
N ALA A 98 -3.87 1.58 -11.03
CA ALA A 98 -3.07 2.63 -10.41
C ALA A 98 -3.76 3.23 -9.17
N ARG A 99 -5.09 3.35 -9.17
CA ARG A 99 -5.85 3.73 -7.96
C ARG A 99 -5.77 2.66 -6.87
N SER A 100 -5.87 1.38 -7.22
CA SER A 100 -5.68 0.28 -6.27
C SER A 100 -4.28 0.31 -5.64
N ALA A 101 -3.23 0.59 -6.40
CA ALA A 101 -1.87 0.71 -5.86
C ALA A 101 -1.72 1.89 -4.88
N GLY A 102 -2.29 3.05 -5.23
CA GLY A 102 -2.28 4.23 -4.35
C GLY A 102 -3.05 4.02 -3.04
N GLN A 103 -4.18 3.29 -3.09
CA GLN A 103 -4.91 2.87 -1.89
C GLN A 103 -4.14 1.81 -1.09
N ALA A 104 -3.48 0.87 -1.76
CA ALA A 104 -2.71 -0.17 -1.08
C ALA A 104 -1.60 0.45 -0.22
N VAL A 105 -0.75 1.32 -0.77
CA VAL A 105 0.33 1.93 0.04
C VAL A 105 -0.20 2.77 1.20
N ALA A 106 -1.38 3.38 1.05
CA ALA A 106 -2.06 4.11 2.12
C ALA A 106 -2.56 3.21 3.26
N VAL A 107 -2.64 1.88 3.06
CA VAL A 107 -2.89 0.92 4.16
C VAL A 107 -1.84 1.07 5.25
N TRP A 108 -0.59 1.42 4.94
CA TRP A 108 0.42 1.74 5.95
C TRP A 108 -0.06 2.81 6.95
N HIS A 109 -0.78 3.82 6.48
CA HIS A 109 -1.30 4.89 7.34
C HIS A 109 -2.42 4.37 8.26
N VAL A 110 -3.47 3.79 7.65
CA VAL A 110 -4.61 3.20 8.35
C VAL A 110 -5.21 2.01 7.58
N PRO A 111 -5.69 0.95 8.26
CA PRO A 111 -6.26 -0.25 7.64
C PRO A 111 -7.44 0.02 6.68
N ASN A 112 -8.20 1.09 6.93
CA ASN A 112 -9.44 1.38 6.20
C ASN A 112 -9.23 1.56 4.68
N HIS A 113 -8.02 1.91 4.24
CA HIS A 113 -7.69 2.01 2.82
C HIS A 113 -7.84 0.70 2.04
N VAL A 114 -7.92 -0.46 2.71
CA VAL A 114 -8.25 -1.75 2.08
C VAL A 114 -9.59 -1.69 1.35
N LEU A 115 -10.57 -0.95 1.86
CA LEU A 115 -11.87 -0.79 1.19
C LEU A 115 -11.70 -0.12 -0.17
N GLY A 116 -10.82 0.89 -0.26
CA GLY A 116 -10.45 1.53 -1.52
C GLY A 116 -9.79 0.57 -2.50
N VAL A 117 -8.91 -0.32 -2.01
CA VAL A 117 -8.30 -1.36 -2.85
C VAL A 117 -9.38 -2.28 -3.44
N GLN A 118 -10.27 -2.82 -2.61
CA GLN A 118 -11.32 -3.74 -3.08
C GLN A 118 -12.30 -3.05 -4.03
N TYR A 119 -12.64 -1.79 -3.78
CA TYR A 119 -13.51 -1.01 -4.66
C TYR A 119 -12.95 -0.93 -6.10
N TYR A 120 -11.68 -0.52 -6.25
CA TYR A 120 -11.09 -0.38 -7.58
C TYR A 120 -10.79 -1.73 -8.25
N LEU A 121 -10.43 -2.76 -7.48
CA LEU A 121 -10.33 -4.12 -8.04
C LEU A 121 -11.69 -4.66 -8.49
N GLY A 122 -12.77 -4.31 -7.78
CA GLY A 122 -14.14 -4.62 -8.20
C GLY A 122 -14.50 -3.93 -9.52
N LYS A 123 -14.18 -2.63 -9.66
CA LYS A 123 -14.35 -1.89 -10.92
C LYS A 123 -13.55 -2.49 -12.07
N LEU A 124 -12.31 -2.92 -11.82
CA LEU A 124 -11.49 -3.64 -12.80
C LEU A 124 -12.16 -4.92 -13.30
N LYS A 125 -12.66 -5.77 -12.38
CA LYS A 125 -13.38 -7.01 -12.73
C LYS A 125 -14.64 -6.76 -13.56
N ILE A 126 -15.36 -5.68 -13.27
CA ILE A 126 -16.54 -5.29 -14.06
C ILE A 126 -16.13 -4.87 -15.48
N ALA A 127 -15.08 -4.06 -15.61
CA ALA A 127 -14.54 -3.64 -16.91
C ALA A 127 -14.01 -4.84 -17.74
N GLU A 128 -13.40 -5.83 -17.09
CA GLU A 128 -13.00 -7.11 -17.72
C GLU A 128 -14.17 -7.88 -18.32
N LYS A 129 -15.33 -7.89 -17.64
CA LYS A 129 -16.52 -8.59 -18.12
C LYS A 129 -17.18 -7.90 -19.30
N ILE A 130 -17.20 -6.57 -19.34
CA ILE A 130 -17.83 -5.79 -20.42
C ILE A 130 -17.04 -5.87 -21.73
N LYS A 131 -15.72 -6.11 -21.66
CA LYS A 131 -14.84 -6.19 -22.84
C LYS A 131 -14.87 -7.56 -23.53
N LYS A 132 -15.42 -8.59 -22.88
CA LYS A 132 -15.63 -9.92 -23.47
C LYS A 132 -17.00 -9.98 -24.12
#